data_AF-A0A519EN32-F1
#
_entry.id   AF-A0A519EN32-F1
#
_cell.length_a   1.000
_cell.length_b   1.000
_cell.length_c   1.000
_cell.angle_alpha   90.00
_cell.angle_beta   90.00
_cell.angle_gamma   90.00
#
_symmetry.space_group_name_H-M   'P 1'
#
loop_
_entity.id
_entity.type
_entity.pdbx_description
1 polymer ?
#
loop_
_entity_poly.entity_id
_entity_poly.type
_entity_poly.pdbx_seq_one_letter_code
_entity_poly.pdbx_strand_id
1 'polypeptide(L)'
;MSHLSTARAWLLAACGCLPLAALADVTVSGVKYDAAADVRGTRLQLNGAGIRYYGPFKVYAAGLYLGRKAGTPEEAFATPGGKRISVTMLREIDAAELGKLFTRGVESNMEKGSFARLIPGLMR
;
A
#
# COMPACT_ATOMS: atom_id res chain seq x y z
N MET A 1 -55.24 26.33 -36.06
CA MET A 1 -53.95 26.14 -36.75
C MET A 1 -52.91 26.88 -35.91
N SER A 2 -52.40 26.25 -34.85
CA SER A 2 -51.19 25.40 -34.82
C SER A 2 -49.91 26.19 -34.55
N HIS A 3 -49.61 26.43 -33.27
CA HIS A 3 -48.27 26.66 -32.72
C HIS A 3 -48.27 26.06 -31.31
N LEU A 4 -48.24 24.74 -31.14
CA LEU A 4 -47.04 23.87 -31.08
C LEU A 4 -45.87 24.48 -30.29
N SER A 5 -45.55 23.81 -29.18
CA SER A 5 -44.18 23.57 -28.66
C SER A 5 -43.40 24.81 -28.22
N THR A 6 -42.99 25.01 -26.96
CA THR A 6 -42.02 24.20 -26.21
C THR A 6 -41.91 24.77 -24.79
N ALA A 7 -42.47 24.14 -23.77
CA ALA A 7 -42.31 24.60 -22.37
C ALA A 7 -42.14 23.44 -21.38
N ARG A 8 -41.53 22.34 -21.82
CA ARG A 8 -41.22 21.17 -20.99
C ARG A 8 -39.85 20.63 -21.36
N ALA A 9 -38.79 21.14 -20.74
CA ALA A 9 -37.52 20.44 -20.55
C ALA A 9 -36.54 21.33 -19.76
N TRP A 10 -36.83 21.59 -18.48
CA TRP A 10 -35.85 22.15 -17.54
C TRP A 10 -35.74 21.27 -16.30
N LEU A 11 -35.64 19.96 -16.50
CA LEU A 11 -35.37 19.00 -15.44
C LEU A 11 -34.48 17.91 -16.02
N LEU A 12 -33.38 17.63 -15.31
CA LEU A 12 -32.44 16.51 -15.47
C LEU A 12 -31.19 16.78 -16.31
N ALA A 13 -30.26 17.54 -15.74
CA ALA A 13 -28.83 17.39 -16.05
C ALA A 13 -27.96 17.66 -14.81
N ALA A 14 -28.29 17.03 -13.68
CA ALA A 14 -27.40 16.88 -12.54
C ALA A 14 -26.97 15.41 -12.48
N CYS A 15 -26.29 14.94 -13.53
CA CYS A 15 -25.73 13.59 -13.56
C CYS A 15 -24.32 13.64 -12.96
N GLY A 16 -24.14 12.88 -11.88
CA GLY A 16 -23.09 13.05 -10.88
C GLY A 16 -21.65 13.08 -11.37
N CYS A 17 -20.91 14.09 -10.91
CA CYS A 17 -19.47 13.98 -10.72
C CYS A 17 -19.21 13.03 -9.54
N LEU A 18 -19.16 11.73 -9.81
CA LEU A 18 -18.50 10.79 -8.91
C LEU A 18 -17.00 11.14 -8.90
N PRO A 19 -16.38 11.41 -7.75
CA PRO A 19 -14.93 11.58 -7.71
C PRO A 19 -14.32 10.22 -8.04
N LEU A 20 -13.80 10.09 -9.26
CA LEU A 20 -12.91 8.99 -9.59
C LEU A 20 -11.64 9.23 -8.75
N ALA A 21 -11.56 8.57 -7.59
CA ALA A 21 -10.36 8.61 -6.77
C ALA A 21 -9.22 8.01 -7.60
N ALA A 22 -8.40 8.88 -8.18
CA ALA A 22 -7.32 8.48 -9.05
C ALA A 22 -6.32 7.67 -8.21
N LEU A 23 -6.27 6.37 -8.50
CA LEU A 23 -5.20 5.50 -8.04
C LEU A 23 -3.94 5.95 -8.80
N ALA A 24 -3.07 6.71 -8.13
CA ALA A 24 -1.83 7.22 -8.70
C ALA A 24 -0.64 6.33 -8.33
N ASP A 25 0.21 6.07 -9.32
CA ASP A 25 1.52 5.47 -9.11
C ASP A 25 2.41 6.46 -8.34
N VAL A 26 3.32 5.94 -7.52
CA VAL A 26 4.25 6.76 -6.74
C VAL A 26 5.68 6.30 -7.02
N THR A 27 6.58 7.24 -7.30
CA THR A 27 8.01 6.95 -7.44
C THR A 27 8.78 7.50 -6.25
N VAL A 28 9.58 6.65 -5.61
CA VAL A 28 10.36 7.00 -4.41
C VAL A 28 11.80 6.59 -4.61
N SER A 29 12.72 7.55 -4.67
CA SER A 29 14.16 7.32 -4.95
C SER A 29 14.40 6.43 -6.19
N GLY A 30 13.67 6.69 -7.27
CA GLY A 30 13.78 5.92 -8.52
C GLY A 30 13.05 4.58 -8.53
N VAL A 31 12.41 4.19 -7.43
CA VAL A 31 11.60 2.96 -7.35
C VAL A 31 10.14 3.29 -7.62
N LYS A 32 9.56 2.69 -8.66
CA LYS A 32 8.13 2.85 -9.01
C LYS A 32 7.26 1.90 -8.18
N TYR A 33 6.19 2.43 -7.62
CA TYR A 33 5.12 1.69 -6.97
C TYR A 33 3.83 1.96 -7.72
N ASP A 34 3.26 0.92 -8.34
CA ASP A 34 2.00 1.04 -9.04
C ASP A 34 0.86 1.30 -8.06
N ALA A 35 -0.19 1.95 -8.53
CA ALA A 35 -1.30 2.35 -7.68
C ALA A 35 -2.10 1.18 -7.11
N ALA A 36 -2.00 0.00 -7.74
CA ALA A 36 -2.61 -1.24 -7.29
C ALA A 36 -1.69 -2.43 -7.56
N ALA A 37 -1.82 -3.46 -6.73
CA ALA A 37 -1.13 -4.73 -6.88
C ALA A 37 -2.12 -5.87 -6.65
N ASP A 38 -2.04 -6.92 -7.47
CA ASP A 38 -2.74 -8.18 -7.19
C ASP A 38 -1.87 -9.07 -6.28
N VAL A 39 -2.50 -9.65 -5.26
CA VAL A 39 -1.89 -10.67 -4.41
C VAL A 39 -2.86 -11.83 -4.30
N ARG A 40 -2.56 -12.92 -5.03
CA ARG A 40 -3.36 -14.16 -5.02
C ARG A 40 -4.84 -13.91 -5.34
N GLY A 41 -5.13 -13.05 -6.33
CA GLY A 41 -6.49 -12.69 -6.74
C GLY A 41 -7.16 -11.64 -5.86
N THR A 42 -6.46 -11.11 -4.85
CA THR A 42 -6.92 -9.96 -4.07
C THR A 42 -6.26 -8.70 -4.60
N ARG A 43 -7.08 -7.78 -5.13
CA ARG A 43 -6.61 -6.46 -5.54
C ARG A 43 -6.39 -5.58 -4.31
N LEU A 44 -5.15 -5.13 -4.13
CA LEU A 44 -4.75 -4.18 -3.10
C LEU A 44 -4.40 -2.84 -3.77
N GLN A 45 -4.64 -1.75 -3.05
CA GLN A 45 -4.29 -0.40 -3.48
C GLN A 45 -3.11 0.13 -2.67
N LEU A 46 -2.25 0.91 -3.32
CA LEU A 46 -1.11 1.55 -2.67
C LEU A 46 -1.63 2.52 -1.59
N ASN A 47 -1.32 2.26 -0.33
CA ASN A 47 -1.62 3.16 0.78
C ASN A 47 -0.63 4.33 0.82
N GLY A 48 0.66 4.03 0.66
CA GLY A 48 1.73 5.02 0.59
C GLY A 48 3.10 4.36 0.39
N ALA A 49 4.10 5.16 0.06
CA ALA A 49 5.48 4.72 -0.11
C ALA A 49 6.47 5.69 0.56
N GLY A 50 7.62 5.18 0.99
CA GLY A 50 8.62 5.95 1.74
C GLY A 50 10.01 5.33 1.68
N ILE A 51 10.98 5.99 2.32
CA ILE A 51 12.39 5.58 2.33
C ILE A 51 12.83 5.36 3.78
N ARG A 52 13.53 4.25 4.03
CA ARG A 52 14.25 4.07 5.28
C ARG A 52 15.64 4.68 5.17
N TYR A 53 15.94 5.60 6.08
CA TYR A 53 17.28 6.17 6.24
C TYR A 53 18.01 5.56 7.43
N TYR A 54 19.34 5.51 7.32
CA TYR A 54 20.27 5.27 8.42
C TYR A 54 21.40 6.29 8.30
N GLY A 55 21.38 7.33 9.15
CA GLY A 55 22.22 8.51 8.95
C GLY A 55 21.94 9.16 7.58
N PRO A 56 22.98 9.52 6.80
CA PRO A 56 22.80 10.09 5.46
C PRO A 56 22.44 9.04 4.39
N PHE A 57 22.43 7.74 4.72
CA PHE A 57 22.27 6.67 3.73
C PHE A 57 20.81 6.27 3.54
N LYS A 58 20.40 6.13 2.28
CA LYS A 58 19.14 5.49 1.89
C LYS A 58 19.33 3.98 1.92
N VAL A 59 18.54 3.28 2.75
CA VAL A 59 18.66 1.83 2.92
C VAL A 59 17.76 1.10 1.94
N TYR A 60 16.46 1.41 1.96
CA TYR A 60 15.48 0.86 1.04
C TYR A 60 14.33 1.86 0.81
N ALA A 61 13.67 1.74 -0.34
CA ALA A 61 12.32 2.26 -0.53
C ALA A 61 11.32 1.16 -0.19
N ALA A 62 10.17 1.54 0.38
CA ALA A 62 9.08 0.59 0.63
C ALA A 62 7.72 1.20 0.29
N GLY A 63 6.82 0.37 -0.25
CA GLY A 63 5.42 0.68 -0.49
C GLY A 63 4.49 -0.26 0.28
N LEU A 64 3.48 0.29 0.94
CA LEU A 64 2.44 -0.45 1.66
C LEU A 64 1.16 -0.49 0.83
N TYR A 65 0.63 -1.69 0.58
CA TYR A 65 -0.61 -1.93 -0.12
C TYR A 65 -1.64 -2.58 0.81
N LEU A 66 -2.87 -2.06 0.77
CA LEU A 66 -3.99 -2.45 1.62
C LEU A 66 -5.26 -2.63 0.78
N GLY A 67 -6.25 -3.36 1.29
CA GLY A 67 -7.56 -3.48 0.63
C GLY A 67 -8.37 -2.17 0.60
N ARG A 68 -8.07 -1.24 1.52
CA ARG A 68 -8.62 0.12 1.56
C ARG A 68 -7.55 1.11 2.04
N LYS A 69 -7.70 2.40 1.72
CA LYS A 69 -6.84 3.44 2.29
C LYS A 69 -7.05 3.48 3.80
N ALA A 70 -5.95 3.67 4.52
CA ALA A 70 -5.90 3.93 5.95
C ALA A 70 -5.15 5.23 6.18
N GLY A 71 -5.72 6.11 7.00
CA GLY A 71 -5.13 7.41 7.37
C GLY A 71 -4.25 7.33 8.62
N THR A 72 -4.42 6.29 9.43
CA THR A 72 -3.66 6.09 10.67
C THR A 72 -3.04 4.68 10.74
N PRO A 73 -1.99 4.49 11.57
CA PRO A 73 -1.42 3.16 11.82
C PRO A 73 -2.46 2.16 12.34
N GLU A 74 -3.34 2.57 13.25
CA GLU A 74 -4.36 1.72 13.86
C GLU A 74 -5.34 1.20 12.81
N GLU A 75 -5.79 2.06 11.90
CA GLU A 75 -6.61 1.66 10.76
C GLU A 75 -5.87 0.71 9.80
N ALA A 76 -4.60 0.98 9.55
CA ALA A 76 -3.77 0.15 8.68
C ALA A 76 -3.61 -1.25 9.28
N PHE A 77 -3.40 -1.38 10.60
CA PHE A 77 -3.34 -2.66 11.29
C PHE A 77 -4.68 -3.38 11.28
N ALA A 78 -5.77 -2.66 11.60
CA ALA A 78 -7.13 -3.22 11.66
C ALA A 78 -7.72 -3.61 10.29
N THR A 79 -7.10 -3.20 9.18
CA THR A 79 -7.60 -3.55 7.83
C THR A 79 -7.63 -5.08 7.64
N PRO A 80 -8.79 -5.71 7.39
CA PRO A 80 -8.88 -7.16 7.24
C PRO A 80 -8.24 -7.63 5.93
N GLY A 81 -7.94 -8.93 5.86
CA GLY A 81 -7.44 -9.59 4.65
C GLY A 81 -5.94 -9.37 4.40
N GLY A 82 -5.53 -9.66 3.16
CA GLY A 82 -4.13 -9.57 2.75
C GLY A 82 -3.60 -8.14 2.78
N LYS A 83 -2.35 -7.98 3.23
CA LYS A 83 -1.57 -6.75 3.12
C LYS A 83 -0.28 -7.07 2.38
N ARG A 84 0.26 -6.12 1.63
CA ARG A 84 1.55 -6.29 0.94
C ARG A 84 2.49 -5.14 1.27
N ILE A 85 3.70 -5.47 1.66
CA ILE A 85 4.82 -4.53 1.72
C ILE A 85 5.76 -4.91 0.58
N SER A 86 6.05 -3.96 -0.30
CA SER A 86 7.04 -4.12 -1.36
C SER A 86 8.27 -3.33 -0.98
N VAL A 87 9.43 -3.98 -0.86
CA VAL A 87 10.69 -3.35 -0.44
C VAL A 87 11.73 -3.48 -1.55
N THR A 88 12.42 -2.40 -1.85
CA THR A 88 13.54 -2.37 -2.81
C THR A 88 14.76 -1.77 -2.14
N MET A 89 15.82 -2.55 -2.04
CA MET A 89 17.10 -2.10 -1.47
C MET A 89 17.72 -1.03 -2.36
N LEU A 90 18.21 0.05 -1.74
CA LEU A 90 18.84 1.19 -2.42
C LEU A 90 20.37 1.21 -2.23
N ARG A 91 20.89 0.16 -1.60
CA ARG A 91 22.30 -0.10 -1.37
C ARG A 91 22.53 -1.59 -1.32
N GLU A 92 23.78 -1.98 -1.53
CA GLU A 92 24.21 -3.34 -1.26
C GLU A 92 24.17 -3.63 0.25
N ILE A 93 23.75 -4.84 0.57
CA ILE A 93 23.77 -5.41 1.91
C ILE A 93 24.17 -6.87 1.76
N ASP A 94 25.02 -7.33 2.67
CA ASP A 94 25.34 -8.74 2.76
C ASP A 94 24.09 -9.54 3.17
N ALA A 95 23.88 -10.71 2.55
CA ALA A 95 22.68 -11.51 2.79
C ALA A 95 22.60 -12.03 4.25
N ALA A 96 23.75 -12.36 4.85
CA ALA A 96 23.79 -12.80 6.25
C ALA A 96 23.52 -11.62 7.20
N GLU A 97 24.01 -10.42 6.87
CA GLU A 97 23.67 -9.19 7.60
C GLU A 97 22.17 -8.88 7.53
N LEU A 98 21.57 -8.93 6.33
CA LEU A 98 20.13 -8.74 6.14
C LEU A 98 19.32 -9.74 6.97
N GLY A 99 19.66 -11.03 6.90
CA GLY A 99 18.99 -12.09 7.66
C GLY A 99 19.06 -11.85 9.16
N LYS A 100 20.24 -11.50 9.69
CA LYS A 100 20.44 -11.18 11.10
C LYS A 100 19.60 -9.97 11.56
N LEU A 101 19.59 -8.90 10.77
CA LEU A 101 18.82 -7.69 11.08
C LEU A 101 17.31 -7.97 11.03
N PHE A 102 16.87 -8.76 10.06
CA PHE A 102 15.48 -9.18 9.94
C PHE A 102 15.03 -10.00 11.15
N THR A 103 15.76 -11.05 11.52
CA THR A 103 15.43 -11.89 12.69
C THR A 103 15.35 -11.06 13.97
N ARG A 104 16.33 -10.21 14.24
CA ARG A 104 16.31 -9.30 15.41
C ARG A 104 15.13 -8.33 15.37
N GLY A 105 14.82 -7.79 14.20
CA GLY A 105 13.68 -6.90 13.99
C GLY A 105 12.37 -7.60 14.33
N VAL A 106 12.19 -8.85 13.90
CA VAL A 106 11.02 -9.66 14.23
C VAL A 106 10.98 -9.94 15.73
N GLU A 107 12.06 -10.46 16.33
CA GLU A 107 12.13 -10.77 17.76
C GLU A 107 11.82 -9.56 18.67
N SER A 108 12.35 -8.38 18.33
CA SER A 108 12.15 -7.16 19.12
C SER A 108 10.73 -6.57 19.06
N ASN A 109 9.94 -6.93 18.05
CA ASN A 109 8.58 -6.43 17.87
C ASN A 109 7.51 -7.48 18.18
N MET A 110 7.90 -8.64 18.71
CA MET A 110 7.00 -9.72 19.05
C MET A 110 6.84 -9.87 20.56
N GLU A 111 5.62 -10.26 20.96
CA GLU A 111 5.36 -10.70 22.33
C GLU A 111 6.17 -11.98 22.62
N LYS A 112 6.78 -12.03 23.83
CA LYS A 112 7.64 -13.14 24.24
C LYS A 112 6.88 -14.46 24.15
N GLY A 113 7.32 -15.37 23.29
CA GLY A 113 6.71 -16.70 23.09
C GLY A 113 5.97 -16.89 21.75
N SER A 114 5.70 -15.83 21.00
CA SER A 114 5.00 -15.92 19.70
C SER A 114 5.91 -16.25 18.52
N PHE A 115 7.23 -16.14 18.68
CA PHE A 115 8.23 -16.35 17.61
C PHE A 115 8.19 -17.76 17.01
N ALA A 116 7.97 -18.78 17.86
CA ALA A 116 7.90 -20.18 17.43
C ALA A 116 6.83 -20.44 16.36
N ARG A 117 5.75 -19.63 16.34
CA ARG A 117 4.67 -19.76 15.36
C ARG A 117 5.03 -19.21 13.97
N LEU A 118 6.09 -18.38 13.88
CA LEU A 118 6.53 -17.77 12.62
C LEU A 118 7.69 -18.52 11.95
N ILE A 119 8.40 -19.39 12.68
CA ILE A 119 9.56 -20.14 12.17
C ILE A 119 9.29 -20.78 10.78
N PRO A 120 8.15 -21.47 10.54
CA PRO A 120 7.89 -22.08 9.22
C PRO A 120 7.80 -21.07 8.06
N GLY A 121 7.44 -19.81 8.35
CA GLY A 121 7.35 -18.74 7.36
C GLY A 121 8.65 -17.95 7.18
N LEU A 122 9.55 -17.97 8.17
CA LEU A 122 10.81 -17.22 8.16
C LEU A 122 11.98 -18.01 7.56
N MET A 123 11.88 -19.34 7.53
CA MET A 123 12.92 -20.24 6.99
C MET A 123 12.70 -20.66 5.52
N ARG A 124 11.72 -20.08 4.82
CA ARG A 124 11.45 -20.44 3.41
C ARG A 124 12.42 -19.77 2.45
#